data_AF-A0A2V6P1J4-F1
#
_entry.id   AF-A0A2V6P1J4-F1
#
_cell.length_a   1.000
_cell.length_b   1.000
_cell.length_c   1.000
_cell.angle_alpha   90.00
_cell.angle_beta   90.00
_cell.angle_gamma   90.00
#
_symmetry.space_group_name_H-M   'P 1'
#
loop_
_entity.id
_entity.type
_entity.pdbx_description
1 polymer ?
#
loop_
_entity_poly.entity_id
_entity_poly.type
_entity_poly.pdbx_seq_one_letter_code
_entity_poly.pdbx_strand_id
1 'polypeptide(L)'
;MNETLFSQIQRLLERTYAQVGINLEDCIIDRARSVHLSKLAGASARELNEIARTFLRHAGDQLYVGIYYSRWLIDQLERHDPRSGLSDSNIRSLIVFVEELNHALHAALQFKNGQRRIASEEFARDLELQAQVDTYLVLLLFVAFFRKTQRVSRTDRHWLRFHLFSRQCPDAFRDQNLRGRYLETCELAASYTQYLDSLNGVRRLDEIRKFRSLDYSAKKAHIFALMERTTT
;
A
#
# COMPACT_ATOMS: atom_id res chain seq x y z
N MET A 1 -1.35 -26.87 -6.17
CA MET A 1 -1.88 -25.57 -6.64
C MET A 1 -0.72 -24.61 -6.77
N ASN A 2 -0.60 -23.89 -7.89
CA ASN A 2 0.37 -22.79 -8.00
C ASN A 2 0.00 -21.69 -7.01
N GLU A 3 1.01 -21.08 -6.40
CA GLU A 3 0.81 -19.95 -5.51
C GLU A 3 0.23 -18.75 -6.28
N THR A 4 -0.80 -18.12 -5.73
CA THR A 4 -1.41 -16.92 -6.32
C THR A 4 -0.47 -15.71 -6.12
N LEU A 5 -0.65 -14.66 -6.94
CA LEU A 5 0.03 -13.38 -6.73
C LEU A 5 -0.30 -12.80 -5.35
N PHE A 6 -1.56 -12.92 -4.92
CA PHE A 6 -2.02 -12.43 -3.63
C PHE A 6 -1.26 -13.09 -2.47
N SER A 7 -1.26 -14.42 -2.42
CA SER A 7 -0.55 -15.19 -1.38
C SER A 7 0.95 -14.87 -1.35
N GLN A 8 1.58 -14.64 -2.51
CA GLN A 8 2.99 -14.24 -2.59
C GLN A 8 3.24 -12.89 -1.92
N ILE A 9 2.42 -11.89 -2.23
CA ILE A 9 2.59 -10.54 -1.67
C ILE A 9 2.21 -10.54 -0.19
N GLN A 10 1.15 -11.23 0.24
CA GLN A 10 0.83 -11.37 1.66
C GLN A 10 2.02 -11.98 2.42
N ARG A 11 2.57 -13.10 1.96
CA ARG A 11 3.72 -13.75 2.61
C ARG A 11 4.95 -12.86 2.64
N LEU A 12 5.20 -12.11 1.57
CA LEU A 12 6.29 -11.14 1.51
C LEU A 12 6.14 -10.05 2.60
N LEU A 13 4.95 -9.47 2.72
CA LEU A 13 4.65 -8.45 3.73
C LEU A 13 4.69 -9.03 5.15
N GLU A 14 4.16 -10.23 5.36
CA GLU A 14 4.17 -10.89 6.67
C GLU A 14 5.58 -11.29 7.12
N ARG A 15 6.44 -11.74 6.21
CA ARG A 15 7.87 -11.97 6.48
C ARG A 15 8.61 -10.67 6.82
N THR A 16 8.18 -9.58 6.20
CA THR A 16 8.76 -8.26 6.46
C THR A 16 8.35 -7.76 7.84
N TYR A 17 7.07 -7.83 8.20
CA TYR A 17 6.53 -7.19 9.39
C TYR A 17 6.11 -8.17 10.48
N ALA A 18 5.01 -8.89 10.27
CA ALA A 18 4.47 -9.89 11.19
C ALA A 18 3.34 -10.65 10.50
N GLN A 19 3.03 -11.85 10.99
CA GLN A 19 1.87 -12.61 10.52
C GLN A 19 0.56 -12.02 11.00
N VAL A 20 -0.42 -11.84 10.10
CA VAL A 20 -1.78 -11.47 10.49
C VAL A 20 -2.52 -12.66 11.11
N GLY A 21 -2.19 -13.88 10.68
CA GLY A 21 -2.77 -15.12 11.21
C GLY A 21 -4.09 -15.53 10.55
N ILE A 22 -4.45 -14.86 9.44
CA ILE A 22 -5.59 -15.19 8.58
C ILE A 22 -5.12 -15.17 7.12
N ASN A 23 -5.76 -15.95 6.26
CA ASN A 23 -5.59 -15.82 4.82
C ASN A 23 -6.44 -14.63 4.33
N LEU A 24 -5.81 -13.54 3.88
CA LEU A 24 -6.57 -12.36 3.43
C LEU A 24 -7.28 -12.61 2.10
N GLU A 25 -6.96 -13.69 1.35
CA GLU A 25 -7.76 -14.08 0.18
C GLU A 25 -9.18 -14.47 0.57
N ASP A 26 -9.37 -15.03 1.77
CA ASP A 26 -10.70 -15.39 2.29
C ASP A 26 -11.53 -14.14 2.64
N CYS A 27 -10.90 -12.96 2.65
CA CYS A 27 -11.56 -11.67 2.83
C CYS A 27 -11.94 -11.01 1.50
N ILE A 28 -11.69 -11.64 0.35
CA ILE A 28 -12.08 -11.10 -0.95
C ILE A 28 -13.61 -11.13 -1.07
N ILE A 29 -14.20 -9.98 -1.39
CA ILE A 29 -15.65 -9.80 -1.55
C ILE A 29 -16.01 -9.59 -3.01
N ASP A 30 -17.24 -9.94 -3.37
CA ASP A 30 -17.76 -9.71 -4.70
C ASP A 30 -18.20 -8.25 -4.94
N ARG A 31 -18.56 -7.96 -6.19
CA ARG A 31 -19.04 -6.63 -6.61
C ARG A 31 -20.32 -6.22 -5.88
N ALA A 32 -21.24 -7.16 -5.65
CA ALA A 32 -22.52 -6.85 -5.02
C ALA A 32 -22.30 -6.37 -3.57
N ARG A 33 -21.42 -7.05 -2.84
CA ARG A 33 -21.02 -6.69 -1.50
C ARG A 33 -20.23 -5.38 -1.47
N SER A 34 -19.31 -5.17 -2.41
CA SER A 34 -18.57 -3.90 -2.54
C SER A 34 -19.50 -2.70 -2.75
N VAL A 35 -20.50 -2.82 -3.64
CA VAL A 35 -21.52 -1.78 -3.85
C VAL A 35 -22.34 -1.54 -2.58
N HIS A 36 -22.74 -2.60 -1.88
CA HIS A 36 -23.48 -2.48 -0.62
C HIS A 36 -22.66 -1.75 0.45
N LEU A 37 -21.41 -2.15 0.67
CA LEU A 37 -20.54 -1.52 1.67
C LEU A 37 -20.18 -0.07 1.31
N SER A 38 -20.00 0.23 0.02
CA SER A 38 -19.75 1.60 -0.44
C SER A 38 -20.93 2.54 -0.14
N LYS A 39 -22.17 2.05 -0.20
CA LYS A 39 -23.35 2.82 0.22
C LYS A 39 -23.36 3.11 1.71
N LEU A 40 -22.89 2.17 2.53
CA LEU A 40 -22.78 2.33 3.99
C LEU A 40 -21.63 3.25 4.41
N ALA A 41 -20.56 3.34 3.62
CA ALA A 41 -19.36 4.12 3.91
C ALA A 41 -19.53 5.65 3.72
N GLY A 42 -20.71 6.12 3.28
CA GLY A 42 -21.02 7.55 3.16
C GLY A 42 -20.71 8.17 1.79
N ALA A 43 -20.83 9.49 1.68
CA ALA A 43 -20.74 10.21 0.39
C ALA A 43 -19.29 10.36 -0.11
N SER A 44 -18.33 10.68 0.77
CA SER A 44 -16.90 10.84 0.41
C SER A 44 -16.30 9.53 -0.09
N ALA A 45 -16.80 8.39 0.40
CA ALA A 45 -16.44 7.06 -0.07
C ALA A 45 -16.72 6.80 -1.56
N ARG A 46 -17.53 7.62 -2.24
CA ARG A 46 -17.81 7.49 -3.68
C ARG A 46 -16.70 8.02 -4.57
N GLU A 47 -15.78 8.81 -4.01
CA GLU A 47 -14.61 9.32 -4.74
C GLU A 47 -13.43 8.34 -4.70
N LEU A 48 -13.53 7.30 -3.88
CA LEU A 48 -12.52 6.25 -3.78
C LEU A 48 -12.60 5.29 -4.97
N ASN A 49 -11.47 4.63 -5.25
CA ASN A 49 -11.27 3.83 -6.44
C ASN A 49 -12.35 2.73 -6.60
N GLU A 50 -13.01 2.69 -7.75
CA GLU A 50 -14.00 1.65 -8.07
C GLU A 50 -13.34 0.35 -8.56
N ILE A 51 -12.04 0.39 -8.90
CA ILE A 51 -11.27 -0.73 -9.46
C ILE A 51 -10.84 -1.70 -8.35
N ALA A 52 -10.54 -1.20 -7.16
CA ALA A 52 -10.21 -2.00 -5.98
C ALA A 52 -10.47 -1.20 -4.71
N ARG A 53 -10.79 -1.88 -3.61
CA ARG A 53 -11.09 -1.22 -2.34
C ARG A 53 -11.07 -2.14 -1.13
N THR A 54 -10.52 -1.65 -0.03
CA THR A 54 -10.55 -2.27 1.28
C THR A 54 -11.62 -1.64 2.16
N PHE A 55 -12.38 -2.49 2.82
CA PHE A 55 -13.43 -2.13 3.76
C PHE A 55 -13.07 -2.66 5.14
N LEU A 56 -13.13 -1.76 6.12
CA LEU A 56 -12.85 -2.07 7.52
C LEU A 56 -14.08 -1.74 8.36
N ARG A 57 -14.44 -2.64 9.26
CA ARG A 57 -15.46 -2.39 10.27
C ARG A 57 -15.03 -2.95 11.60
N HIS A 58 -15.10 -2.13 12.62
CA HIS A 58 -14.86 -2.52 14.01
C HIS A 58 -16.22 -2.75 14.69
N ALA A 59 -16.38 -3.90 15.35
CA ALA A 59 -17.57 -4.20 16.14
C ALA A 59 -17.19 -5.10 17.32
N GLY A 60 -17.36 -4.59 18.55
CA GLY A 60 -16.90 -5.27 19.76
C GLY A 60 -15.39 -5.49 19.71
N ASP A 61 -14.94 -6.73 19.97
CA ASP A 61 -13.52 -7.10 19.91
C ASP A 61 -13.09 -7.66 18.54
N GLN A 62 -13.87 -7.40 17.50
CA GLN A 62 -13.62 -7.92 16.16
C GLN A 62 -13.36 -6.81 15.14
N LEU A 63 -12.38 -7.06 14.28
CA LEU A 63 -12.17 -6.35 13.03
C LEU A 63 -12.70 -7.21 11.88
N TYR A 64 -13.63 -6.64 11.13
CA TYR A 64 -14.11 -7.19 9.87
C TYR A 64 -13.36 -6.52 8.72
N VAL A 65 -12.84 -7.35 7.82
CA VAL A 65 -12.09 -6.91 6.63
C VAL A 65 -12.79 -7.46 5.39
N GLY A 66 -12.95 -6.61 4.39
CA GLY A 66 -13.38 -7.02 3.05
C GLY A 66 -12.51 -6.35 1.99
N ILE A 67 -12.02 -7.10 1.02
CA ILE A 67 -11.17 -6.59 -0.06
C ILE A 67 -11.89 -6.82 -1.37
N TYR A 68 -12.16 -5.76 -2.11
CA TYR A 68 -12.76 -5.84 -3.43
C TYR A 68 -11.67 -5.61 -4.49
N TYR A 69 -11.62 -6.50 -5.48
CA TYR A 69 -10.93 -6.27 -6.75
C TYR A 69 -11.94 -6.43 -7.88
N SER A 70 -11.99 -5.44 -8.77
CA SER A 70 -12.87 -5.51 -9.94
C SER A 70 -12.43 -6.61 -10.90
N ARG A 71 -13.38 -7.16 -11.66
CA ARG A 71 -13.07 -8.16 -12.71
C ARG A 71 -12.06 -7.61 -13.71
N TRP A 72 -12.20 -6.34 -14.11
CA TRP A 72 -11.25 -5.69 -14.99
C TRP A 72 -9.81 -5.74 -14.45
N LEU A 73 -9.62 -5.43 -13.16
CA LEU A 73 -8.29 -5.47 -12.55
C LEU A 73 -7.71 -6.88 -12.56
N ILE A 74 -8.51 -7.88 -12.19
CA ILE A 74 -8.12 -9.29 -12.19
C ILE A 74 -7.70 -9.69 -13.61
N ASP A 75 -8.55 -9.41 -14.61
CA ASP A 75 -8.27 -9.71 -16.02
C ASP A 75 -6.97 -9.03 -16.51
N GLN A 76 -6.70 -7.79 -16.09
CA GLN A 76 -5.44 -7.11 -16.42
C GLN A 76 -4.22 -7.80 -15.81
N LEU A 77 -4.30 -8.20 -14.53
CA LEU A 77 -3.20 -8.86 -13.84
C LEU A 77 -2.98 -10.29 -14.34
N GLU A 78 -4.02 -11.01 -14.74
CA GLU A 78 -3.87 -12.33 -15.34
C GLU A 78 -3.28 -12.25 -16.75
N ARG A 79 -3.74 -11.28 -17.55
CA ARG A 79 -3.25 -11.09 -18.93
C ARG A 79 -1.83 -10.54 -18.99
N HIS A 80 -1.46 -9.68 -18.03
CA HIS A 80 -0.15 -9.03 -17.95
C HIS A 80 0.51 -9.33 -16.61
N ASP A 81 0.71 -10.62 -16.31
CA ASP A 81 1.22 -11.08 -15.01
C ASP A 81 2.53 -10.39 -14.61
N PRO A 82 2.55 -9.61 -13.51
CA PRO A 82 3.76 -8.91 -13.06
C PRO A 82 4.88 -9.88 -12.66
N ARG A 83 4.58 -11.15 -12.37
CA ARG A 83 5.56 -12.22 -12.12
C ARG A 83 6.30 -12.67 -13.38
N SER A 84 5.90 -12.15 -14.55
CA SER A 84 6.62 -12.29 -15.82
C SER A 84 7.41 -11.04 -16.22
N GLY A 85 7.30 -9.95 -15.46
CA GLY A 85 7.98 -8.68 -15.72
C GLY A 85 7.09 -7.48 -15.44
N LEU A 86 7.66 -6.38 -14.96
CA LEU A 86 6.94 -5.10 -14.86
C LEU A 86 7.05 -4.31 -16.16
N SER A 87 5.95 -3.71 -16.57
CA SER A 87 5.83 -2.86 -17.74
C SER A 87 4.75 -1.80 -17.54
N ASP A 88 4.63 -0.87 -18.49
CA ASP A 88 3.55 0.13 -18.46
C ASP A 88 2.15 -0.50 -18.55
N SER A 89 2.02 -1.75 -19.02
CA SER A 89 0.73 -2.44 -19.14
C SER A 89 0.22 -3.04 -17.83
N ASN A 90 1.09 -3.28 -16.84
CA ASN A 90 0.69 -3.93 -15.58
C ASN A 90 1.03 -3.15 -14.31
N ILE A 91 1.98 -2.22 -14.34
CA ILE A 91 2.45 -1.55 -13.12
C ILE A 91 1.32 -0.85 -12.36
N ARG A 92 0.39 -0.20 -13.06
CA ARG A 92 -0.74 0.50 -12.43
C ARG A 92 -1.71 -0.47 -11.76
N SER A 93 -2.01 -1.58 -12.43
CA SER A 93 -2.85 -2.65 -11.88
C SER A 93 -2.19 -3.27 -10.66
N LEU A 94 -0.89 -3.49 -10.70
CA LEU A 94 -0.13 -4.01 -9.57
C LEU A 94 -0.11 -3.03 -8.39
N ILE A 95 0.10 -1.73 -8.63
CA ILE A 95 0.08 -0.70 -7.56
C ILE A 95 -1.25 -0.77 -6.80
N VAL A 96 -2.37 -0.64 -7.51
CA VAL A 96 -3.70 -0.67 -6.91
C VAL A 96 -3.95 -1.99 -6.17
N PHE A 97 -3.50 -3.11 -6.74
CA PHE A 97 -3.63 -4.41 -6.10
C PHE A 97 -2.83 -4.52 -4.79
N VAL A 98 -1.59 -4.03 -4.77
CA VAL A 98 -0.74 -4.09 -3.58
C VAL A 98 -1.24 -3.14 -2.50
N GLU A 99 -1.69 -1.94 -2.85
CA GLU A 99 -2.18 -0.95 -1.89
C GLU A 99 -3.35 -1.48 -1.06
N GLU A 100 -4.34 -2.11 -1.71
CA GLU A 100 -5.51 -2.64 -0.99
C GLU A 100 -5.18 -3.85 -0.11
N LEU A 101 -4.35 -4.77 -0.60
CA LEU A 101 -3.81 -5.84 0.23
C LEU A 101 -3.06 -5.26 1.46
N ASN A 102 -2.29 -4.20 1.24
CA ASN A 102 -1.49 -3.54 2.26
C ASN A 102 -2.38 -2.90 3.34
N HIS A 103 -3.43 -2.18 2.93
CA HIS A 103 -4.43 -1.61 3.85
C HIS A 103 -5.02 -2.70 4.75
N ALA A 104 -5.46 -3.82 4.17
CA ALA A 104 -6.02 -4.95 4.92
C ALA A 104 -5.02 -5.55 5.92
N LEU A 105 -3.77 -5.79 5.46
CA LEU A 105 -2.72 -6.36 6.29
C LEU A 105 -2.37 -5.46 7.46
N HIS A 106 -2.12 -4.17 7.22
CA HIS A 106 -1.72 -3.27 8.31
C HIS A 106 -2.88 -2.92 9.23
N ALA A 107 -4.12 -2.85 8.73
CA ALA A 107 -5.28 -2.72 9.59
C ALA A 107 -5.39 -3.91 10.56
N ALA A 108 -5.23 -5.14 10.06
CA ALA A 108 -5.24 -6.34 10.89
C ALA A 108 -4.10 -6.35 11.91
N LEU A 109 -2.87 -6.00 11.50
CA LEU A 109 -1.73 -5.95 12.42
C LEU A 109 -1.87 -4.84 13.47
N GLN A 110 -2.37 -3.65 13.10
CA GLN A 110 -2.63 -2.57 14.06
C GLN A 110 -3.71 -2.97 15.06
N PHE A 111 -4.77 -3.63 14.58
CA PHE A 111 -5.82 -4.15 15.45
C PHE A 111 -5.30 -5.19 16.44
N LYS A 112 -4.45 -6.13 15.99
CA LYS A 112 -3.76 -7.09 16.88
C LYS A 112 -2.90 -6.39 17.94
N ASN A 113 -2.33 -5.24 17.61
CA ASN A 113 -1.52 -4.42 18.52
C ASN A 113 -2.35 -3.50 19.44
N GLY A 114 -3.68 -3.64 19.45
CA GLY A 114 -4.56 -2.89 20.37
C GLY A 114 -5.14 -1.60 19.79
N GLN A 115 -4.84 -1.24 18.54
CA GLN A 115 -5.50 -0.09 17.90
C GLN A 115 -7.00 -0.41 17.68
N ARG A 116 -7.86 0.51 18.08
CA ARG A 116 -9.33 0.38 17.96
C ARG A 116 -9.96 1.55 17.22
N ARG A 117 -9.26 2.68 17.08
CA ARG A 117 -9.75 3.90 16.41
C ARG A 117 -9.58 3.84 14.90
N ILE A 118 -10.12 2.79 14.26
CA ILE A 118 -9.94 2.56 12.81
C ILE A 118 -10.68 3.58 11.92
N ALA A 119 -11.56 4.39 12.49
CA ALA A 119 -12.33 5.42 11.78
C ALA A 119 -11.68 6.81 11.84
N SER A 120 -10.53 6.96 12.52
CA SER A 120 -9.85 8.25 12.60
C SER A 120 -9.11 8.58 11.30
N GLU A 121 -8.98 9.88 11.04
CA GLU A 121 -8.19 10.36 9.91
C GLU A 121 -6.71 10.01 10.04
N GLU A 122 -6.16 10.02 11.26
CA GLU A 122 -4.78 9.57 11.51
C GLU A 122 -4.58 8.11 11.13
N PHE A 123 -5.55 7.24 11.43
CA PHE A 123 -5.47 5.83 11.04
C PHE A 123 -5.52 5.67 9.52
N ALA A 124 -6.39 6.40 8.84
CA ALA A 124 -6.45 6.39 7.39
C ALA A 124 -5.14 6.88 6.76
N ARG A 125 -4.59 8.01 7.23
CA ARG A 125 -3.29 8.54 6.78
C ARG A 125 -2.14 7.56 7.02
N ASP A 126 -2.16 6.88 8.17
CA ASP A 126 -1.16 5.88 8.50
C ASP A 126 -1.16 4.71 7.50
N LEU A 127 -2.34 4.21 7.16
CA LEU A 127 -2.51 3.13 6.18
C LEU A 127 -2.08 3.57 4.78
N GLU A 128 -2.47 4.76 4.33
CA GLU A 128 -2.09 5.27 3.00
C GLU A 128 -0.58 5.47 2.88
N LEU A 129 0.05 6.09 3.89
CA LEU A 129 1.51 6.27 3.92
C LEU A 129 2.25 4.93 3.89
N GLN A 130 1.82 3.97 4.72
CA GLN A 130 2.43 2.64 4.75
C GLN A 130 2.25 1.89 3.42
N ALA A 131 1.07 1.97 2.82
CA ALA A 131 0.75 1.33 1.55
C ALA A 131 1.62 1.84 0.42
N GLN A 132 1.83 3.15 0.32
CA GLN A 132 2.70 3.72 -0.70
C GLN A 132 4.16 3.31 -0.51
N VAL A 133 4.67 3.33 0.72
CA VAL A 133 6.04 2.90 1.02
C VAL A 133 6.24 1.42 0.68
N ASP A 134 5.33 0.55 1.12
CA ASP A 134 5.43 -0.88 0.88
C ASP A 134 5.25 -1.22 -0.59
N THR A 135 4.34 -0.53 -1.29
CA THR A 135 4.14 -0.71 -2.73
C THR A 135 5.42 -0.38 -3.50
N TYR A 136 6.11 0.71 -3.16
CA TYR A 136 7.42 0.99 -3.75
C TYR A 136 8.43 -0.14 -3.55
N LEU A 137 8.50 -0.70 -2.33
CA LEU A 137 9.42 -1.79 -2.00
C LEU A 137 9.06 -3.09 -2.72
N VAL A 138 7.77 -3.41 -2.84
CA VAL A 138 7.28 -4.54 -3.63
C VAL A 138 7.67 -4.36 -5.09
N LEU A 139 7.40 -3.19 -5.69
CA LEU A 139 7.79 -2.90 -7.07
C LEU A 139 9.31 -3.03 -7.29
N LEU A 140 10.12 -2.54 -6.35
CA LEU A 140 11.58 -2.71 -6.40
C LEU A 140 12.00 -4.18 -6.40
N LEU A 141 11.34 -5.03 -5.61
CA LEU A 141 11.63 -6.46 -5.56
C LEU A 141 11.26 -7.15 -6.87
N PHE A 142 10.12 -6.80 -7.47
CA PHE A 142 9.74 -7.29 -8.79
C PHE A 142 10.77 -6.90 -9.84
N VAL A 143 11.18 -5.62 -9.92
CA VAL A 143 12.25 -5.19 -10.84
C VAL A 143 13.55 -5.96 -10.58
N ALA A 144 13.99 -6.05 -9.32
CA ALA A 144 15.23 -6.72 -8.95
C ALA A 144 15.25 -8.19 -9.38
N PHE A 145 14.14 -8.90 -9.24
CA PHE A 145 14.00 -10.30 -9.65
C PHE A 145 14.33 -10.50 -11.13
N PHE A 146 13.82 -9.65 -12.02
CA PHE A 146 14.08 -9.77 -13.47
C PHE A 146 15.47 -9.27 -13.89
N ARG A 147 16.14 -8.47 -13.05
CA ARG A 147 17.50 -7.97 -13.32
C ARG A 147 18.61 -8.97 -12.95
N LYS A 148 18.27 -10.13 -12.38
CA LYS A 148 19.22 -11.18 -11.96
C LYS A 148 20.34 -10.61 -11.08
N THR A 149 21.59 -10.63 -11.54
CA THR A 149 22.77 -10.13 -10.80
C THR A 149 22.98 -8.62 -10.92
N GLN A 150 22.25 -7.93 -11.81
CA GLN A 150 22.37 -6.48 -11.95
C GLN A 150 21.60 -5.76 -10.85
N ARG A 151 22.22 -4.72 -10.29
CA ARG A 151 21.55 -3.81 -9.36
C ARG A 151 20.40 -3.08 -10.07
N VAL A 152 19.33 -2.80 -9.31
CA VAL A 152 18.27 -1.89 -9.75
C VAL A 152 18.88 -0.53 -10.07
N SER A 153 18.68 -0.07 -11.31
CA SER A 153 19.28 1.14 -11.85
C SER A 153 18.55 2.40 -11.37
N ARG A 154 19.18 3.56 -11.55
CA ARG A 154 18.54 4.86 -11.30
C ARG A 154 17.31 5.08 -12.19
N THR A 155 17.36 4.60 -13.43
CA THR A 155 16.25 4.69 -14.38
C THR A 155 15.05 3.87 -13.93
N ASP A 156 15.26 2.65 -13.43
CA ASP A 156 14.16 1.85 -12.88
C ASP A 156 13.50 2.56 -11.71
N ARG A 157 14.29 3.05 -10.76
CA ARG A 157 13.77 3.79 -9.60
C ARG A 157 12.98 5.01 -10.02
N HIS A 158 13.48 5.76 -11.00
CA HIS A 158 12.76 6.91 -11.54
C HIS A 158 11.42 6.50 -12.18
N TRP A 159 11.41 5.43 -12.98
CA TRP A 159 10.19 4.90 -13.60
C TRP A 159 9.16 4.41 -12.57
N LEU A 160 9.60 3.68 -11.53
CA LEU A 160 8.73 3.25 -10.44
C LEU A 160 8.12 4.44 -9.69
N ARG A 161 8.95 5.44 -9.35
CA ARG A 161 8.50 6.66 -8.66
C ARG A 161 7.54 7.49 -9.52
N PHE A 162 7.77 7.54 -10.84
CA PHE A 162 6.86 8.22 -11.75
C PHE A 162 5.46 7.61 -11.71
N HIS A 163 5.35 6.29 -11.80
CA HIS A 163 4.05 5.61 -11.77
C HIS A 163 3.38 5.64 -10.39
N LEU A 164 4.16 5.58 -9.31
CA LEU A 164 3.61 5.56 -7.95
C LEU A 164 3.25 6.94 -7.41
N PHE A 165 4.10 7.95 -7.63
CA PHE A 165 3.94 9.28 -7.01
C PHE A 165 3.56 10.37 -8.02
N SER A 166 4.28 10.47 -9.14
CA SER A 166 4.13 11.63 -10.04
C SER A 166 2.89 11.59 -10.94
N ARG A 167 2.34 10.40 -11.22
CA ARG A 167 1.09 10.26 -12.00
C ARG A 167 -0.18 10.38 -11.17
N GLN A 168 -0.08 10.58 -9.86
CA GLN A 168 -1.26 10.84 -9.05
C GLN A 168 -1.88 12.19 -9.46
N CYS A 169 -3.20 12.27 -9.43
CA CYS A 169 -3.93 13.49 -9.75
C CYS A 169 -4.64 13.96 -8.46
N PRO A 170 -4.05 14.88 -7.68
CA PRO A 170 -4.66 15.35 -6.43
C PRO A 170 -6.04 15.98 -6.64
N ASP A 171 -6.27 16.60 -7.80
CA ASP A 171 -7.55 17.20 -8.17
C ASP A 171 -8.63 16.18 -8.57
N ALA A 172 -8.33 14.88 -8.50
CA ALA A 172 -9.34 13.82 -8.67
C ALA A 172 -10.36 13.80 -7.53
N PHE A 173 -10.01 14.34 -6.36
CA PHE A 173 -10.87 14.36 -5.18
C PHE A 173 -11.52 15.73 -4.98
N ARG A 174 -12.85 15.75 -4.84
CA ARG A 174 -13.62 16.93 -4.46
C ARG A 174 -13.65 17.09 -2.94
N ASP A 175 -13.68 15.99 -2.20
CA ASP A 175 -13.57 16.00 -0.74
C ASP A 175 -12.19 16.50 -0.31
N GLN A 176 -12.18 17.58 0.48
CA GLN A 176 -10.95 18.26 0.86
C GLN A 176 -10.08 17.41 1.79
N ASN A 177 -10.69 16.59 2.64
CA ASN A 177 -9.95 15.73 3.56
C ASN A 177 -9.28 14.59 2.80
N LEU A 178 -10.00 13.92 1.88
CA LEU A 178 -9.44 12.91 0.99
C LEU A 178 -8.28 13.49 0.16
N ARG A 179 -8.48 14.65 -0.47
CA ARG A 179 -7.43 15.32 -1.24
C ARG A 179 -6.19 15.60 -0.37
N GLY A 180 -6.39 16.15 0.82
CA GLY A 180 -5.30 16.44 1.76
C GLY A 180 -4.60 15.17 2.26
N ARG A 181 -5.32 14.05 2.38
CA ARG A 181 -4.76 12.74 2.76
C ARG A 181 -3.83 12.20 1.69
N TYR A 182 -4.31 12.08 0.46
CA TYR A 182 -3.51 11.54 -0.64
C TYR A 182 -2.32 12.43 -0.97
N LEU A 183 -2.49 13.75 -0.97
CA LEU A 183 -1.38 14.69 -1.22
C LEU A 183 -0.27 14.53 -0.16
N GLU A 184 -0.62 14.67 1.12
CA GLU A 184 0.38 14.63 2.21
C GLU A 184 1.09 13.28 2.27
N THR A 185 0.33 12.19 2.21
CA THR A 185 0.92 10.84 2.29
C THR A 185 1.80 10.54 1.08
N CYS A 186 1.41 10.98 -0.13
CA CYS A 186 2.23 10.85 -1.33
C CYS A 186 3.56 11.61 -1.22
N GLU A 187 3.55 12.85 -0.73
CA GLU A 187 4.77 13.66 -0.55
C GLU A 187 5.71 13.05 0.49
N LEU A 188 5.15 12.59 1.62
CA LEU A 188 5.89 11.91 2.67
C LEU A 188 6.49 10.59 2.18
N ALA A 189 5.70 9.75 1.51
CA ALA A 189 6.15 8.47 0.97
C ALA A 189 7.22 8.66 -0.10
N ALA A 190 7.06 9.64 -0.99
CA ALA A 190 8.05 9.96 -2.02
C ALA A 190 9.39 10.36 -1.38
N SER A 191 9.36 11.20 -0.35
CA SER A 191 10.57 11.64 0.36
C SER A 191 11.22 10.49 1.14
N TYR A 192 10.42 9.73 1.88
CA TYR A 192 10.92 8.62 2.70
C TYR A 192 11.55 7.50 1.85
N THR A 193 10.91 7.13 0.75
CA THR A 193 11.43 6.09 -0.15
C THR A 193 12.75 6.49 -0.83
N GLN A 194 12.99 7.78 -1.05
CA GLN A 194 14.28 8.28 -1.52
C GLN A 194 15.39 8.07 -0.47
N TYR A 195 15.07 8.27 0.81
CA TYR A 195 15.98 7.92 1.90
C TYR A 195 16.24 6.40 1.94
N LEU A 196 15.19 5.57 1.83
CA LEU A 196 15.34 4.10 1.84
C LEU A 196 16.24 3.58 0.70
N ASP A 197 16.28 4.27 -0.44
CA ASP A 197 17.18 3.93 -1.55
C ASP A 197 18.67 4.10 -1.21
N SER A 198 18.99 4.98 -0.25
CA SER A 198 20.36 5.18 0.23
C SER A 198 20.85 4.07 1.16
N LEU A 199 19.92 3.30 1.74
CA LEU A 199 20.22 2.23 2.69
C LEU A 199 20.54 0.92 1.97
N ASN A 200 21.47 0.14 2.56
CA ASN A 200 21.68 -1.25 2.18
C ASN A 200 20.50 -2.14 2.66
N GLY A 201 20.44 -3.38 2.18
CA GLY A 201 19.30 -4.28 2.43
C GLY A 201 18.98 -4.52 3.91
N VAL A 202 20.01 -4.72 4.75
CA VAL A 202 19.83 -4.97 6.20
C VAL A 202 19.30 -3.71 6.89
N ARG A 203 19.98 -2.57 6.68
CA ARG A 203 19.57 -1.30 7.28
C ARG A 203 18.18 -0.85 6.82
N ARG A 204 17.84 -1.12 5.56
CA ARG A 204 16.50 -0.84 5.03
C ARG A 204 15.44 -1.67 5.73
N LEU A 205 15.70 -2.96 5.94
CA LEU A 205 14.75 -3.85 6.63
C LEU A 205 14.51 -3.42 8.08
N ASP A 206 15.58 -3.09 8.81
CA ASP A 206 15.46 -2.60 10.18
C ASP A 206 14.68 -1.29 10.24
N GLU A 207 14.98 -0.38 9.31
CA GLU A 207 14.35 0.92 9.20
C GLU A 207 12.84 0.82 8.91
N ILE A 208 12.41 0.02 7.93
CA ILE A 208 10.98 -0.12 7.60
C ILE A 208 10.20 -0.80 8.73
N ARG A 209 10.81 -1.73 9.46
CA ARG A 209 10.20 -2.37 10.63
C ARG A 209 9.99 -1.37 11.77
N LYS A 210 11.01 -0.56 12.05
CA LYS A 210 10.91 0.55 13.02
C LYS A 210 9.83 1.53 12.59
N PHE A 211 9.86 2.00 11.35
CA PHE A 211 8.90 2.95 10.81
C PHE A 211 7.46 2.44 10.91
N ARG A 212 7.21 1.16 10.58
CA ARG A 212 5.89 0.54 10.70
C ARG A 212 5.33 0.54 12.13
N SER A 213 6.20 0.52 13.14
CA SER A 213 5.77 0.53 14.55
C SER A 213 5.37 1.91 15.08
N LEU A 214 5.72 2.98 14.34
CA LEU A 214 5.34 4.34 14.67
C LEU A 214 3.87 4.59 14.30
N ASP A 215 3.19 5.44 15.08
CA ASP A 215 1.94 6.05 14.64
C ASP A 215 2.19 7.11 13.55
N TYR A 216 1.11 7.60 12.95
CA TYR A 216 1.21 8.55 11.84
C TYR A 216 2.00 9.82 12.18
N SER A 217 1.74 10.40 13.35
CA SER A 217 2.39 11.63 13.81
C SER A 217 3.90 11.41 13.98
N ALA A 218 4.29 10.28 14.58
CA ALA A 218 5.68 9.90 14.73
C ALA A 218 6.35 9.54 13.39
N LYS A 219 5.65 8.91 12.44
CA LYS A 219 6.15 8.67 11.07
C LYS A 219 6.47 9.98 10.37
N LYS A 220 5.56 10.95 10.43
CA LYS A 220 5.74 12.27 9.83
C LYS A 220 6.95 13.01 10.42
N ALA A 221 7.05 13.06 11.76
CA ALA A 221 8.19 13.67 12.45
C ALA A 221 9.52 12.98 12.08
N HIS A 222 9.51 11.65 11.98
CA HIS A 222 10.69 10.86 11.58
C HIS A 222 11.13 11.18 10.15
N ILE A 223 10.19 11.29 9.20
CA ILE A 223 10.50 11.66 7.80
C ILE A 223 11.12 13.06 7.73
N PHE A 224 10.54 14.04 8.42
CA PHE A 224 11.10 15.40 8.42
C PHE A 224 12.51 15.45 9.00
N ALA A 225 12.75 14.77 10.12
CA ALA A 225 14.08 14.69 10.71
C ALA A 225 15.12 14.03 9.78
N LEU A 226 14.71 13.10 8.91
CA LEU A 226 15.58 12.50 7.90
C LEU A 226 15.86 13.47 6.75
N MET A 227 14.87 14.24 6.31
CA MET A 227 15.02 15.22 5.22
C MET A 227 15.99 16.34 5.60
N GLU A 228 15.88 16.87 6.82
CA GLU A 228 16.77 17.92 7.35
C GLU A 228 18.25 17.49 7.35
N ARG A 229 18.53 16.23 7.70
CA ARG A 229 19.88 15.65 7.72
C ARG A 229 20.49 15.43 6.34
N THR A 230 19.66 15.38 5.29
CA THR A 230 20.12 15.13 3.92
C THR A 230 20.43 16.44 3.19
N THR A 231 19.96 17.58 3.72
CA THR A 231 20.21 18.93 3.19
C THR A 231 21.43 19.63 3.79
N THR A 232 22.06 19.05 4.81
CA THR A 232 23.32 19.50 5.45
C THR A 232 24.49 18.65 5.02
#